data_AF-A0A978RXL2-F1
#
_entry.id   AF-A0A978RXL2-F1
#
_cell.length_a   1.000
_cell.length_b   1.000
_cell.length_c   1.000
_cell.angle_alpha   90.00
_cell.angle_beta   90.00
_cell.angle_gamma   90.00
#
_symmetry.space_group_name_H-M   'P 1'
#
loop_
_entity.id
_entity.type
_entity.pdbx_description
1 polymer ?
#
loop_
_entity_poly.entity_id
_entity_poly.type
_entity_poly.pdbx_seq_one_letter_code
_entity_poly.pdbx_strand_id
1 'polypeptide(L)' 'MIPIVAPPKAIALSTSPQFRLIDLFAGAGGFTLGFTAPGSFQPVWAVDNNQYAVATYKLAILRLLY' A
#
# COMPACT_ATOMS: atom_id res chain seq x y z
N MET A 1 -34.58 33.30 -5.02
CA MET A 1 -34.10 32.37 -6.06
C MET A 1 -32.70 31.93 -5.64
N ILE A 2 -32.55 30.71 -5.14
CA ILE A 2 -31.26 30.18 -4.63
C ILE A 2 -30.57 29.47 -5.80
N PRO A 3 -29.31 29.78 -6.15
CA PRO A 3 -28.61 29.04 -7.18
C PRO A 3 -28.30 27.62 -6.68
N ILE A 4 -28.80 26.62 -7.40
CA ILE A 4 -28.38 25.22 -7.22
C ILE A 4 -26.95 25.14 -7.74
N VAL A 5 -25.97 25.17 -6.81
CA VAL A 5 -24.57 24.88 -7.13
C VAL A 5 -24.50 23.40 -7.50
N ALA A 6 -24.00 23.11 -8.70
CA ALA A 6 -23.78 21.74 -9.15
C ALA A 6 -22.88 21.02 -8.12
N PRO A 7 -23.21 19.77 -7.75
CA PRO A 7 -22.41 19.01 -6.81
C PRO A 7 -20.96 18.95 -7.31
N PRO A 8 -19.96 19.03 -6.43
CA PRO A 8 -18.56 18.92 -6.81
C PRO A 8 -18.35 17.64 -7.63
N LYS A 9 -17.71 17.80 -8.79
CA LYS A 9 -17.38 16.71 -9.72
C LYS A 9 -16.70 15.60 -8.93
N ALA A 10 -17.36 14.44 -8.80
CA ALA A 10 -16.82 13.31 -8.06
C ALA A 10 -15.43 12.97 -8.60
N ILE A 11 -14.40 13.14 -7.77
CA ILE A 11 -13.04 12.71 -8.09
C ILE A 11 -13.09 11.19 -8.08
N ALA A 12 -13.03 10.58 -9.25
CA ALA A 12 -12.82 9.14 -9.36
C ALA A 12 -11.49 8.83 -8.67
N LEU A 13 -11.53 8.19 -7.50
CA LEU A 13 -10.35 7.65 -6.83
C LEU A 13 -9.74 6.65 -7.81
N SER A 14 -8.58 6.97 -8.40
CA SER A 14 -7.91 6.05 -9.31
C SER A 14 -7.65 4.74 -8.55
N THR A 15 -8.16 3.63 -9.06
CA THR A 15 -8.04 2.31 -8.43
C THR A 15 -6.65 1.68 -8.59
N SER A 16 -5.74 2.35 -9.30
CA SER A 16 -4.36 1.93 -9.51
C SER A 16 -3.44 2.51 -8.43
N PRO A 17 -2.50 1.71 -7.87
CA PRO A 17 -1.48 2.23 -6.97
C PRO A 17 -0.71 3.36 -7.63
N GLN A 18 -0.65 4.52 -6.99
CA GLN A 18 0.00 5.71 -7.55
C GLN A 18 1.50 5.76 -7.24
N PHE A 19 1.94 5.08 -6.19
CA PHE A 19 3.31 5.12 -5.70
C PHE A 19 3.93 3.73 -5.60
N ARG A 20 5.25 3.65 -5.82
CA ARG A 20 6.02 2.42 -5.63
C ARG A 20 6.79 2.48 -4.31
N LEU A 21 6.79 1.37 -3.59
CA LEU A 21 7.37 1.25 -2.26
C LEU A 21 8.55 0.28 -2.24
N ILE A 22 9.65 0.71 -1.62
CA ILE A 22 10.81 -0.11 -1.28
C ILE A 22 10.98 -0.10 0.24
N ASP A 23 11.05 -1.29 0.85
CA ASP A 23 11.14 -1.48 2.30
C ASP A 23 12.50 -2.07 2.69
N LEU A 24 13.44 -1.23 3.14
CA LEU A 24 14.87 -1.61 3.31
C LEU A 24 15.21 -2.30 4.63
N PHE A 25 14.30 -2.20 5.61
CA PHE A 25 14.42 -2.83 6.93
C PHE A 25 13.07 -3.47 7.26
N ALA A 26 12.65 -4.36 6.36
CA ALA A 26 11.24 -4.73 6.23
C ALA A 26 10.69 -5.46 7.47
N GLY A 27 11.56 -6.09 8.27
CA GLY A 27 11.15 -6.85 9.44
C GLY A 27 10.05 -7.85 9.08
N ALA A 28 8.99 -7.88 9.89
CA ALA A 28 7.78 -8.68 9.62
C ALA A 28 6.79 -8.01 8.64
N GLY A 29 7.06 -6.78 8.18
CA GLY A 29 6.29 -6.11 7.13
C GLY A 29 5.29 -5.04 7.58
N GLY A 30 5.43 -4.51 8.79
CA GLY A 30 4.51 -3.48 9.31
C GLY A 30 4.49 -2.19 8.48
N PHE A 31 5.66 -1.75 7.99
CA PHE A 31 5.77 -0.59 7.12
C PHE A 31 5.07 -0.84 5.79
N THR A 32 5.38 -1.96 5.12
CA THR A 32 4.68 -2.36 3.89
C THR A 32 3.17 -2.41 4.10
N LEU A 33 2.67 -3.13 5.11
CA LEU A 33 1.22 -3.28 5.37
C LEU A 33 0.52 -1.93 5.55
N GLY A 34 1.13 -1.02 6.32
CA GLY A 34 0.55 0.30 6.58
C GLY A 34 0.39 1.16 5.32
N PHE A 35 1.32 1.03 4.36
CA PHE A 35 1.27 1.78 3.10
C PHE A 35 0.42 1.11 2.02
N THR A 36 0.30 -0.22 2.03
CA THR A 36 -0.54 -0.93 1.06
C THR A 36 -2.02 -0.93 1.42
N ALA A 37 -2.38 -0.92 2.71
CA ALA A 37 -3.78 -0.96 3.14
C ALA A 37 -4.66 0.18 2.57
N PRO A 38 -4.16 1.43 2.41
CA PRO A 38 -4.90 2.50 1.74
C PRO A 38 -5.04 2.34 0.20
N GLY A 39 -4.33 1.40 -0.42
CA GLY A 39 -4.37 1.14 -1.87
C GLY A 39 -3.50 2.05 -2.74
N SER A 40 -2.91 3.10 -2.19
CA SER A 40 -2.10 4.07 -2.96
C SER A 40 -0.68 3.61 -3.27
N PHE A 41 -0.16 2.60 -2.58
CA PHE A 41 1.23 2.14 -2.73
C PHE A 41 1.29 0.67 -3.19
N GLN A 42 2.14 0.42 -4.19
CA GLN A 42 2.53 -0.90 -4.64
C GLN A 42 3.94 -1.21 -4.14
N PRO A 43 4.13 -2.21 -3.26
CA PRO A 43 5.46 -2.65 -2.87
C PRO A 43 6.10 -3.39 -4.04
N VAL A 44 7.32 -2.99 -4.38
CA VAL A 44 8.09 -3.57 -5.49
C VAL A 44 9.34 -4.28 -5.01
N TRP A 45 9.82 -3.96 -3.80
CA TRP A 45 10.95 -4.64 -3.20
C TRP A 45 10.94 -4.49 -1.67
N ALA A 46 11.41 -5.52 -0.97
CA ALA A 46 11.61 -5.52 0.46
C ALA A 46 12.84 -6.35 0.80
N VAL A 47 13.63 -5.90 1.77
CA VAL A 47 14.84 -6.60 2.25
C VAL A 47 14.95 -6.51 3.76
N ASP A 48 15.41 -7.60 4.35
CA ASP A 48 15.80 -7.68 5.75
C ASP A 48 16.89 -8.76 5.88
N ASN A 49 17.82 -8.60 6.82
CA ASN A 49 18.91 -9.56 7.03
C ASN A 49 18.53 -10.69 8.01
N ASN A 50 17.42 -10.55 8.75
CA ASN A 50 16.92 -11.57 9.65
C ASN A 50 16.00 -12.55 8.90
N GLN A 51 16.48 -13.77 8.71
CA GLN A 51 15.74 -14.83 8.01
C GLN A 51 14.36 -15.15 8.62
N TYR A 52 14.17 -15.01 9.94
CA TYR A 52 12.87 -15.22 10.59
C TYR A 52 11.90 -14.08 10.27
N ALA A 53 12.41 -12.85 10.19
CA ALA A 53 11.64 -11.69 9.77
C ALA A 53 11.21 -11.84 8.31
N VAL A 54 12.14 -12.23 7.42
CA VAL A 54 11.84 -12.52 6.01
C VAL A 54 10.79 -13.62 5.87
N ALA A 55 10.89 -14.72 6.62
CA ALA A 55 9.90 -15.79 6.58
C ALA A 55 8.50 -15.29 7.02
N THR A 56 8.45 -14.48 8.07
CA THR A 56 7.22 -13.87 8.58
C THR A 56 6.62 -12.90 7.57
N TYR A 57 7.44 -12.02 6.98
CA TYR A 57 7.03 -11.11 5.92
C TYR A 57 6.42 -11.85 4.73
N LYS A 58 7.06 -12.94 4.27
CA LYS A 58 6.53 -13.76 3.16
C LYS A 58 5.18 -14.37 3.48
N LEU A 59 4.99 -14.85 4.71
CA LEU A 59 3.73 -15.45 5.15
C LEU A 59 2.60 -14.40 5.24
N ALA A 60 2.90 -13.23 5.81
CA ALA A 60 1.91 -12.22 6.14
C ALA A 60 1.61 -11.23 5.00
N ILE A 61 2.62 -10.84 4.22
CA ILE A 61 2.52 -9.74 3.26
C ILE A 61 2.40 -10.24 1.82
N LEU A 62 3.25 -11.17 1.37
CA LEU A 62 3.20 -11.62 -0.03
C LEU A 62 1.87 -12.29 -0.38
N ARG A 63 1.23 -12.97 0.57
CA ARG A 63 -0.12 -13.55 0.41
C ARG A 63 -1.25 -12.52 0.21
N LEU A 64 -1.03 -11.26 0.59
CA LEU A 64 -2.03 -10.21 0.41
C LEU A 64 -1.93 -9.56 -0.98
N LEU A 65 -0.85 -9.84 -1.72
CA LEU A 65 -0.49 -9.15 -2.94
C LEU A 65 -0.50 -10.07 -4.18
N TYR A 66 -0.58 -11.40 -3.98
CA TYR A 66 -0.64 -12.45 -5.00
C TYR A 66 -1.53 -13.60 -4.53
#